data_AF-A0A8X6H222-F1
#
_entry.id   AF-A0A8X6H222-F1
#
_cell.length_a   1.000
_cell.length_b   1.000
_cell.length_c   1.000
_cell.angle_alpha   90.00
_cell.angle_beta   90.00
_cell.angle_gamma   90.00
#
_symmetry.space_group_name_H-M   'P 1'
#
loop_
_entity.id
_entity.type
_entity.pdbx_description
1 polymer ?
#
loop_
_entity_poly.entity_id
_entity_poly.type
_entity_poly.pdbx_seq_one_letter_code
_entity_poly.pdbx_strand_id
1 'polypeptide(L)'
;MIYNDCFAKSINIFGSSWKLPTDFPRDQKTILLNPVTYYNISTPYPFGIDPIWQTASNKILFLNSYKMKLSVIIGVCQMLFGVILSIWNHIHFRRYMNILCEFIPQILFLLSILDI
;
A
#
# COMPACT_ATOMS: atom_id res chain seq x y z
N MET A 1 -13.53 -0.72 1.79
CA MET A 1 -13.39 0.09 0.56
C MET A 1 -11.96 0.14 0.02
N ILE A 2 -10.91 0.33 0.83
CA ILE A 2 -9.50 0.34 0.36
C ILE A 2 -9.07 -0.98 -0.31
N TYR A 3 -9.52 -2.14 0.21
CA TYR A 3 -9.28 -3.45 -0.40
C TYR A 3 -10.23 -3.80 -1.57
N ASN A 4 -11.20 -2.92 -1.87
CA ASN A 4 -12.28 -3.19 -2.83
C ASN A 4 -12.95 -4.57 -2.64
N ASP A 5 -13.27 -4.90 -1.39
CA ASP A 5 -13.95 -6.13 -1.01
C ASP A 5 -15.25 -5.76 -0.26
N CYS A 6 -16.39 -6.11 -0.85
CA CYS A 6 -17.71 -6.03 -0.23
C CYS A 6 -18.37 -7.40 -0.38
N PHE A 7 -18.54 -8.11 0.74
CA PHE A 7 -19.07 -9.48 0.75
C PHE A 7 -18.33 -10.46 -0.19
N ALA A 8 -16.99 -10.40 -0.24
CA ALA A 8 -16.15 -11.23 -1.12
C ALA A 8 -16.32 -10.96 -2.63
N LYS A 9 -17.00 -9.87 -3.02
CA LYS A 9 -17.10 -9.41 -4.41
C LYS A 9 -16.38 -8.07 -4.57
N SER A 10 -15.56 -7.96 -5.62
CA SER A 10 -14.99 -6.69 -6.04
C SER A 10 -16.02 -5.85 -6.79
N ILE A 11 -16.08 -4.57 -6.45
CA ILE A 11 -16.99 -3.62 -7.10
C ILE A 11 -16.17 -2.91 -8.18
N ASN A 12 -16.59 -3.06 -9.44
CA ASN A 12 -15.98 -2.37 -10.57
C ASN A 12 -16.64 -0.99 -10.74
N ILE A 13 -16.14 0.01 -10.01
CA ILE A 13 -16.71 1.37 -10.01
C ILE A 13 -16.12 2.20 -11.16
N PHE A 14 -14.85 1.99 -11.50
CA PHE A 14 -14.10 2.86 -12.42
C PHE A 14 -13.59 2.18 -13.69
N GLY A 15 -13.87 0.89 -13.89
CA GLY A 15 -13.28 0.09 -14.97
C GLY A 15 -11.91 -0.46 -14.57
N SER A 16 -11.62 -1.72 -14.92
CA SER A 16 -10.30 -2.32 -14.68
C SER A 16 -9.25 -1.70 -15.60
N SER A 17 -8.05 -1.46 -15.08
CA SER A 17 -6.91 -0.97 -15.87
C SER A 17 -6.25 -2.07 -16.70
N TRP A 18 -6.64 -3.33 -16.47
CA TRP A 18 -6.16 -4.49 -17.21
C TRP A 18 -7.03 -4.76 -18.44
N LYS A 19 -6.37 -4.92 -19.59
CA LYS A 19 -7.01 -5.30 -20.85
C LYS A 19 -6.82 -6.79 -21.10
N LEU A 20 -7.94 -7.43 -21.41
CA LEU A 20 -8.02 -8.84 -21.77
C LEU A 20 -7.67 -9.01 -23.27
N PRO A 21 -6.77 -9.94 -23.67
CA PRO A 21 -6.46 -10.17 -25.09
C PRO A 21 -7.71 -10.58 -25.89
N THR A 22 -7.86 -10.15 -27.13
CA THR A 22 -9.07 -10.48 -27.92
C THR A 22 -9.14 -11.94 -28.35
N ASP A 23 -7.99 -12.61 -28.51
CA ASP A 23 -7.88 -13.98 -28.97
C ASP A 23 -7.78 -14.94 -27.78
N PHE A 24 -8.94 -15.29 -27.22
CA PHE A 24 -9.04 -16.25 -26.12
C PHE A 24 -9.32 -17.66 -26.64
N PRO A 25 -8.37 -18.61 -26.57
CA PRO A 25 -8.66 -20.01 -26.81
C PRO A 25 -9.62 -20.50 -25.72
N ARG A 26 -10.81 -20.95 -26.12
CA ARG A 26 -11.94 -21.30 -25.24
C ARG A 26 -11.60 -22.44 -24.26
N ASP A 27 -10.53 -23.18 -24.54
CA ASP A 27 -10.07 -24.33 -23.77
C ASP A 27 -9.14 -23.98 -22.58
N GLN A 28 -8.60 -22.75 -22.52
CA GLN A 28 -7.70 -22.35 -21.43
C GLN A 28 -8.45 -21.64 -20.30
N LYS A 29 -8.44 -22.25 -19.11
CA LYS A 29 -9.08 -21.71 -17.89
C LYS A 29 -8.33 -20.55 -17.24
N THR A 30 -7.03 -20.41 -17.50
CA THR A 30 -6.16 -19.38 -16.91
C THR A 30 -5.13 -18.89 -17.92
N ILE A 31 -4.88 -17.58 -17.96
CA ILE A 31 -3.92 -16.96 -18.87
C ILE A 31 -2.97 -16.09 -18.05
N LEU A 32 -1.69 -16.12 -18.39
CA LEU A 32 -0.70 -15.22 -17.84
C LEU A 32 -0.71 -13.92 -18.63
N LEU A 33 -1.12 -12.82 -18.02
CA LEU A 33 -1.08 -11.49 -18.64
C LEU A 33 0.27 -10.85 -18.38
N ASN A 34 0.97 -10.45 -19.45
CA ASN A 34 2.18 -9.65 -19.31
C ASN A 34 1.79 -8.18 -18.98
N PRO A 35 2.25 -7.62 -17.85
CA PRO A 35 1.95 -6.24 -17.47
C PRO A 35 2.47 -5.19 -18.47
N VAL A 36 3.51 -5.48 -19.25
CA VAL A 36 4.05 -4.50 -20.20
C VAL A 36 3.07 -4.22 -21.35
N THR A 37 2.29 -5.23 -21.75
CA THR A 37 1.40 -5.15 -22.92
C THR A 37 -0.07 -4.99 -22.56
N TYR A 38 -0.50 -5.59 -21.44
CA TYR A 38 -1.91 -5.70 -21.08
C TYR A 38 -2.34 -4.80 -19.92
N TYR A 39 -1.40 -4.16 -19.23
CA TYR A 39 -1.71 -3.20 -18.17
C TYR A 39 -1.57 -1.76 -18.69
N ASN A 40 -2.62 -0.96 -18.50
CA ASN A 40 -2.54 0.45 -18.85
C ASN A 40 -1.78 1.23 -17.76
N ILE A 41 -0.48 1.42 -17.96
CA ILE A 41 0.40 2.16 -17.04
C ILE A 41 -0.08 3.62 -16.88
N SER A 42 -0.67 4.20 -17.93
CA SER A 42 -1.10 5.61 -17.93
C SER A 42 -2.34 5.90 -17.07
N THR A 43 -3.16 4.88 -16.77
CA THR A 43 -4.39 5.04 -15.99
C THR A 43 -4.49 3.95 -14.92
N PRO A 44 -3.75 4.06 -13.80
CA PRO A 44 -3.92 3.15 -12.67
C PRO A 44 -5.34 3.28 -12.09
N TYR A 45 -5.85 2.20 -11.49
CA TYR A 45 -7.18 2.20 -10.88
C TYR A 45 -7.24 3.28 -9.80
N PRO A 46 -8.18 4.25 -9.90
CA PRO A 46 -8.09 5.49 -9.13
C PRO A 46 -8.37 5.31 -7.63
N PHE A 47 -9.06 4.24 -7.24
CA PHE A 47 -9.43 4.03 -5.84
C PHE A 47 -9.44 2.55 -5.44
N GLY A 48 -8.50 2.15 -4.59
CA GLY A 48 -8.40 0.81 -4.04
C GLY A 48 -7.74 -0.19 -4.99
N ILE A 49 -7.99 -1.48 -4.76
CA ILE A 49 -7.41 -2.56 -5.56
C ILE A 49 -8.31 -2.82 -6.79
N ASP A 50 -7.68 -2.92 -7.95
CA ASP A 50 -8.36 -3.24 -9.21
C ASP A 50 -9.17 -4.56 -9.07
N PRO A 51 -10.46 -4.58 -9.43
CA PRO A 51 -11.33 -5.74 -9.29
C PRO A 51 -10.77 -7.02 -9.94
N ILE A 52 -9.93 -6.92 -10.98
CA ILE A 52 -9.38 -8.10 -11.68
C ILE A 52 -8.51 -8.98 -10.77
N TRP A 53 -7.88 -8.39 -9.75
CA TRP A 53 -7.07 -9.13 -8.79
C TRP A 53 -7.90 -10.09 -7.93
N GLN A 54 -9.22 -9.92 -7.81
CA GLN A 54 -10.06 -10.90 -7.11
C GLN A 54 -10.26 -12.21 -7.90
N THR A 55 -10.24 -12.11 -9.23
CA THR A 55 -10.42 -13.23 -10.17
C THR A 55 -9.10 -13.91 -10.54
N ALA A 56 -7.96 -13.23 -10.32
CA ALA A 56 -6.64 -13.76 -10.63
C ALA A 56 -6.24 -14.96 -9.75
N SER A 57 -5.57 -15.96 -10.34
CA SER A 57 -5.07 -17.13 -9.61
C SER A 57 -3.95 -16.79 -8.62
N ASN A 58 -3.14 -15.78 -8.92
CA ASN A 58 -2.01 -15.31 -8.12
C ASN A 58 -2.39 -14.20 -7.11
N LYS A 59 -3.68 -14.01 -6.82
CA LYS A 59 -4.15 -12.96 -5.92
C LYS A 59 -3.56 -13.00 -4.52
N ILE A 60 -3.33 -14.21 -3.99
CA ILE A 60 -2.80 -14.40 -2.64
C ILE A 60 -1.36 -13.88 -2.55
N LEU A 61 -0.54 -14.17 -3.55
CA LEU A 61 0.85 -13.70 -3.60
C LEU A 61 0.91 -12.17 -3.64
N PHE A 62 0.12 -11.55 -4.53
CA PHE A 62 0.04 -10.09 -4.64
C PHE A 62 -0.46 -9.44 -3.35
N LEU A 63 -1.56 -9.93 -2.78
CA LEU A 63 -2.14 -9.39 -1.56
C LEU A 63 -1.22 -9.56 -0.35
N ASN A 64 -0.46 -10.65 -0.26
CA ASN A 64 0.49 -10.85 0.84
C ASN A 64 1.64 -9.84 0.79
N SER A 65 2.24 -9.64 -0.39
CA SER A 65 3.27 -8.60 -0.55
C SER A 65 2.72 -7.20 -0.29
N TYR A 66 1.49 -6.91 -0.74
CA TYR A 66 0.83 -5.64 -0.48
C TYR A 66 0.59 -5.41 1.02
N LYS A 67 0.04 -6.41 1.73
CA LYS A 67 -0.24 -6.33 3.17
C LYS A 67 1.02 -6.10 3.99
N MET A 68 2.12 -6.77 3.64
CA MET A 68 3.39 -6.60 4.34
C MET A 68 3.93 -5.17 4.22
N LYS A 69 3.93 -4.61 3.01
CA LYS A 69 4.37 -3.22 2.79
C LYS A 69 3.44 -2.24 3.51
N LEU A 70 2.13 -2.46 3.44
CA LEU A 70 1.14 -1.62 4.12
C LEU A 70 1.32 -1.65 5.65
N SER A 71 1.59 -2.82 6.25
CA SER A 71 1.79 -2.91 7.71
C SER A 71 3.03 -2.14 8.18
N VAL A 72 4.11 -2.13 7.40
CA VAL A 72 5.31 -1.35 7.72
C VAL A 72 4.97 0.15 7.69
N ILE A 73 4.29 0.62 6.65
CA ILE A 73 3.89 2.03 6.52
C ILE A 73 3.01 2.46 7.69
N ILE A 74 1.99 1.67 8.04
CA ILE A 74 1.10 1.97 9.17
C ILE A 74 1.89 1.99 10.49
N GLY A 75 2.80 1.04 10.70
CA GLY A 75 3.65 1.00 11.89
C GLY A 75 4.50 2.25 12.03
N VAL A 76 5.13 2.71 10.95
CA VAL A 76 5.93 3.94 10.94
C VAL A 76 5.07 5.17 11.20
N CYS A 77 3.89 5.29 10.57
CA CYS A 77 2.96 6.38 10.85
C CYS A 77 2.54 6.41 12.32
N GLN A 78 2.28 5.25 12.93
CA GLN A 78 1.93 5.16 14.35
C GLN A 78 3.10 5.56 15.26
N MET A 79 4.32 5.11 14.94
CA MET A 79 5.52 5.50 15.69
C MET A 79 5.76 7.02 15.61
N LEU A 80 5.67 7.60 14.41
CA LEU A 80 5.80 9.06 14.21
C LEU A 80 4.74 9.84 14.99
N PHE A 81 3.49 9.37 15.00
CA PHE A 81 2.44 9.98 15.81
C PHE A 81 2.79 9.99 17.31
N GLY A 82 3.36 8.91 17.84
CA GLY A 82 3.85 8.84 19.21
C GLY A 82 4.95 9.87 19.51
N VAL A 83 5.89 10.05 18.58
CA VAL A 83 6.97 11.05 18.69
C VAL A 83 6.41 12.48 18.63
N ILE A 84 5.40 12.75 17.82
CA ILE A 84 4.75 14.08 17.78
C ILE A 84 4.08 14.40 19.14
N LEU A 85 3.44 13.40 19.76
CA LEU A 85 2.85 13.56 21.09
C LEU A 85 3.91 13.82 22.18
N SER A 86 5.07 13.15 22.11
CA SER A 86 6.16 13.39 23.07
C SER A 86 6.72 14.81 22.93
N ILE A 87 6.84 15.34 21.70
CA ILE A 87 7.23 16.74 21.46
C ILE A 87 6.23 17.71 22.11
N TRP A 88 4.93 17.48 21.93
CA TRP A 88 3.89 18.33 22.55
C TRP A 88 4.04 18.35 24.08
N ASN A 89 4.35 17.18 24.68
CA ASN A 89 4.58 17.06 26.11
C ASN A 89 5.80 17.89 26.57
N HIS A 90 6.93 17.79 25.87
CA HIS A 90 8.14 18.53 26.22
C HIS A 90 8.02 20.06 26.02
N ILE A 91 7.24 20.49 25.04
CA ILE A 91 6.90 21.91 24.83
C ILE A 91 6.10 22.45 26.03
N HIS A 92 5.10 21.70 26.51
CA HIS A 92 4.29 22.09 27.66
C HIS A 92 5.12 22.26 28.93
N PHE A 93 6.07 21.34 29.18
CA PHE A 93 6.97 21.39 30.34
C PHE A 93 8.21 22.28 30.15
N ARG A 94 8.33 23.01 29.03
CA ARG A 94 9.45 23.90 28.66
C ARG A 94 10.85 23.23 28.74
N ARG A 95 10.92 21.91 28.49
CA ARG A 95 12.19 21.14 28.49
C ARG A 95 12.70 20.94 27.07
N TYR A 96 13.08 22.04 26.41
CA TYR A 96 13.50 22.05 25.00
C TYR A 96 14.79 21.24 24.72
N MET A 97 15.66 21.09 25.71
CA MET A 97 16.90 20.28 25.60
C MET A 97 16.59 18.80 25.32
N ASN A 98 15.53 18.26 25.93
CA ASN A 98 15.13 16.87 25.72
C ASN A 98 14.55 16.65 24.33
N ILE A 99 13.93 17.69 23.74
CA ILE A 99 13.43 17.62 22.37
C ILE A 99 14.60 17.39 21.41
N LEU A 100 15.67 18.19 21.49
CA LEU A 100 16.81 18.02 20.58
C LEU A 100 17.56 16.70 20.79
N CYS A 101 17.75 16.26 22.04
CA CYS A 101 18.47 15.02 22.34
C CYS A 101 17.66 13.74 22.07
N GLU A 102 16.33 13.78 22.04
CA GLU A 102 15.50 12.58 21.84
C GLU A 102 14.87 12.56 20.44
N PHE A 103 14.34 13.69 19.95
CA PHE A 103 13.68 13.78 18.64
C PHE A 103 14.63 13.58 17.46
N ILE A 104 15.78 14.28 17.47
CA ILE A 104 16.74 14.23 16.36
C ILE A 104 17.29 12.81 16.15
N PRO A 105 17.82 12.11 17.17
CA PRO A 105 18.31 10.76 16.95
C PRO A 105 17.19 9.77 16.60
N GLN A 106 15.98 9.94 17.14
CA GLN A 106 14.85 9.04 16.88
C GLN A 106 14.35 9.17 15.43
N ILE A 107 14.32 10.38 14.85
CA ILE A 107 14.01 10.61 13.43
C ILE A 107 15.15 10.16 12.51
N LEU A 108 16.41 10.45 12.87
CA LEU A 108 17.58 9.99 12.09
C LEU A 108 17.66 8.47 12.02
N PHE A 109 17.40 7.77 13.13
CA PHE A 109 17.39 6.31 13.16
C PHE A 109 16.25 5.74 12.30
N LEU A 110 15.06 6.33 12.39
CA LEU A 110 13.91 5.89 11.63
C LEU A 110 14.11 6.09 10.12
N LEU A 111 14.59 7.27 9.70
CA LEU A 111 14.87 7.55 8.28
C LEU A 111 16.01 6.67 7.75
N SER A 112 17.12 6.54 8.48
CA SER A 112 18.28 5.79 7.99
C SER A 112 18.02 4.28 7.81
N ILE A 113 17.15 3.67 8.62
CA ILE A 113 16.81 2.24 8.49
C ILE A 113 15.70 1.98 7.47
N LEU A 114 14.80 2.94 7.24
CA LEU A 114 13.71 2.78 6.28
C LEU A 114 14.09 3.19 4.85
N ASP A 115 15.04 4.11 4.70
CA ASP A 115 15.52 4.58 3.39
C ASP A 115 16.64 3.69 2.80
N ILE A 116 17.13 2.67 3.53
CA ILE A 116 18.10 1.65 3.10
C ILE A 116 17.41 0.29 2.93
#